data_AF-A0A0F9JC18-F1
#
_entry.id   AF-A0A0F9JC18-F1
#
_cell.length_a   1.000
_cell.length_b   1.000
_cell.length_c   1.000
_cell.angle_alpha   90.00
_cell.angle_beta   90.00
_cell.angle_gamma   90.00
#
_symmetry.space_group_name_H-M   'P 1'
#
loop_
_entity.id
_entity.type
_entity.pdbx_description
1 polymer ?
#
loop_
_entity_poly.entity_id
_entity_poly.type
_entity_poly.pdbx_seq_one_letter_code
_entity_poly.pdbx_strand_id
1 'polypeptide(L)'
;CQPAQDLCQQVGKKLQLSTKVIDFALNMIKSFEREKGMVINPPPLPVKLASGALYIGYINNNVEISQAKIAKAFESTPYRMKEGATLILSCNFYNGVSF
;
A
#
# COMPACT_ATOMS: atom_id res chain seq x y z
N CYS A 1 16.27 -2.83 -7.35
CA CYS A 1 15.17 -2.33 -6.52
C CYS A 1 13.88 -3.02 -6.94
N GLN A 2 13.10 -3.54 -6.00
CA GLN A 2 11.83 -4.20 -6.29
C GLN A 2 10.71 -3.16 -6.41
N PRO A 3 9.85 -3.21 -7.44
CA PRO A 3 8.69 -2.32 -7.59
C PRO A 3 7.72 -2.42 -6.40
N ALA A 4 6.98 -1.34 -6.14
CA ALA A 4 5.97 -1.30 -5.06
C ALA A 4 4.85 -2.34 -5.28
N GLN A 5 4.47 -2.57 -6.54
CA GLN A 5 3.46 -3.57 -6.92
C GLN A 5 3.89 -4.99 -6.54
N ASP A 6 5.13 -5.37 -6.89
CA ASP A 6 5.66 -6.70 -6.58
C ASP A 6 5.76 -6.93 -5.06
N LEU A 7 6.24 -5.91 -4.32
CA LEU A 7 6.30 -5.94 -2.86
C LEU A 7 4.90 -6.11 -2.25
N CYS A 8 3.92 -5.35 -2.75
CA CYS A 8 2.53 -5.44 -2.31
C CYS A 8 1.97 -6.86 -2.53
N GLN A 9 2.17 -7.43 -3.71
CA GLN A 9 1.67 -8.77 -4.02
C GLN A 9 2.36 -9.85 -3.18
N GLN A 10 3.68 -9.78 -3.01
CA GLN A 10 4.45 -10.74 -2.23
C GLN A 10 4.04 -10.73 -0.76
N VAL A 11 3.96 -9.55 -0.14
CA VAL A 11 3.60 -9.43 1.26
C VAL A 11 2.12 -9.74 1.49
N GLY A 12 1.23 -9.33 0.57
CA GLY A 12 -0.19 -9.69 0.62
C GLY A 12 -0.40 -11.21 0.61
N LYS A 13 0.33 -11.94 -0.25
CA LYS A 13 0.33 -13.41 -0.24
C LYS A 13 0.90 -14.00 1.05
N LYS A 14 2.02 -13.46 1.55
CA LYS A 14 2.64 -13.88 2.82
C LYS A 14 1.71 -13.72 4.02
N LEU A 15 0.88 -12.67 4.01
CA LEU A 15 -0.13 -12.41 5.02
C LEU A 15 -1.45 -13.15 4.79
N GLN A 16 -1.51 -14.04 3.78
CA GLN A 16 -2.68 -14.84 3.40
C GLN A 16 -3.93 -14.00 3.15
N LEU A 17 -3.77 -12.89 2.45
CA LEU A 17 -4.89 -12.00 2.15
C LEU A 17 -5.72 -12.49 1.00
N SER A 18 -7.00 -12.11 1.04
CA SER A 18 -7.88 -12.31 -0.10
C SER A 18 -7.34 -11.53 -1.31
N THR A 19 -7.54 -12.11 -2.49
CA THR A 19 -7.19 -11.47 -3.76
C THR A 19 -7.84 -10.10 -3.89
N LYS A 20 -9.09 -9.94 -3.39
CA LYS A 20 -9.79 -8.65 -3.34
C LYS A 20 -9.00 -7.54 -2.65
N VAL A 21 -8.36 -7.82 -1.51
CA VAL A 21 -7.54 -6.84 -0.78
C VAL A 21 -6.27 -6.50 -1.55
N ILE A 22 -5.61 -7.52 -2.11
CA ILE A 22 -4.37 -7.36 -2.87
C ILE A 22 -4.63 -6.56 -4.15
N ASP A 23 -5.66 -6.93 -4.91
CA ASP A 23 -6.02 -6.27 -6.16
C ASP A 23 -6.42 -4.81 -5.94
N PHE A 24 -7.15 -4.53 -4.86
CA PHE A 24 -7.46 -3.16 -4.46
C PHE A 24 -6.19 -2.34 -4.20
N ALA A 25 -5.26 -2.87 -3.39
CA ALA A 25 -3.99 -2.21 -3.10
C ALA A 25 -3.12 -2.01 -4.35
N LEU A 26 -3.04 -3.01 -5.23
CA LEU A 26 -2.32 -2.91 -6.49
C LEU A 26 -2.88 -1.82 -7.40
N ASN A 27 -4.21 -1.71 -7.48
CA ASN A 27 -4.87 -0.66 -8.27
C ASN A 27 -4.57 0.74 -7.71
N MET A 28 -4.46 0.89 -6.40
CA MET A 28 -4.05 2.15 -5.79
C MET A 28 -2.62 2.54 -6.16
N ILE A 29 -1.68 1.60 -6.08
CA ILE A 29 -0.28 1.83 -6.46
C ILE A 29 -0.18 2.23 -7.94
N LYS A 30 -0.86 1.50 -8.83
CA LYS A 30 -0.89 1.81 -10.27
C LYS A 30 -1.48 3.19 -10.55
N SER A 31 -2.52 3.58 -9.84
CA SER A 31 -3.15 4.89 -9.99
C SER A 31 -2.22 6.01 -9.53
N PHE A 32 -1.53 5.81 -8.40
CA PHE A 32 -0.51 6.72 -7.90
C PHE A 32 0.65 6.89 -8.90
N GLU A 33 1.20 5.79 -9.41
CA GLU A 33 2.30 5.79 -10.38
C GLU A 33 1.90 6.51 -11.68
N ARG A 34 0.67 6.27 -12.16
CA ARG A 34 0.11 6.94 -13.34
C ARG A 34 -0.03 8.45 -13.13
N GLU A 35 -0.58 8.89 -11.99
CA GLU A 35 -0.80 10.31 -11.73
C GLU A 35 0.51 11.06 -11.53
N LYS A 36 1.45 10.50 -10.75
CA LYS A 36 2.70 11.18 -10.42
C LYS A 36 3.79 10.99 -11.49
N GLY A 37 3.56 10.17 -12.51
CA GLY A 37 4.55 9.83 -13.54
C GLY A 37 5.82 9.20 -12.97
N MET A 38 5.73 8.58 -11.78
CA MET A 38 6.89 8.10 -11.04
C MET A 38 7.13 6.62 -11.28
N VAL A 39 8.30 6.27 -11.84
CA VAL A 39 8.89 4.94 -11.70
C VAL A 39 9.57 4.90 -10.34
N ILE A 40 8.94 4.25 -9.36
CA ILE A 40 9.38 4.27 -7.97
C ILE A 40 10.75 3.57 -7.83
N ASN A 41 11.83 4.32 -7.63
CA ASN A 41 13.18 3.80 -7.30
C ASN A 41 14.01 4.88 -6.57
N PRO A 42 14.93 4.55 -5.62
CA PRO A 42 15.16 3.31 -4.85
C PRO A 42 14.46 3.34 -3.46
N PRO A 43 14.65 2.33 -2.57
CA PRO A 43 14.14 2.36 -1.19
C PRO A 43 14.47 3.68 -0.49
N PRO A 44 13.53 4.23 0.32
CA PRO A 44 12.41 3.55 0.97
C PRO A 44 11.02 3.69 0.30
N LEU A 45 10.93 4.36 -0.86
CA LEU A 45 9.64 4.75 -1.44
C LEU A 45 8.74 3.57 -1.85
N PRO A 46 9.25 2.47 -2.48
CA PRO A 46 8.42 1.30 -2.82
C PRO A 46 7.79 0.62 -1.60
N VAL A 47 8.56 0.47 -0.52
CA VAL A 47 8.08 -0.14 0.74
C VAL A 47 7.01 0.74 1.39
N LYS A 48 7.23 2.06 1.39
CA LYS A 48 6.28 3.03 1.91
C LYS A 48 4.94 2.94 1.19
N LEU A 49 4.95 2.97 -0.15
CA LEU A 49 3.74 2.91 -0.96
C LEU A 49 3.05 1.55 -0.88
N ALA A 50 3.79 0.45 -0.98
CA ALA A 50 3.22 -0.90 -0.90
C ALA A 50 2.54 -1.17 0.44
N SER A 51 3.19 -0.80 1.55
CA SER A 51 2.63 -0.98 2.90
C SER A 51 1.41 -0.08 3.15
N GLY A 52 1.45 1.17 2.68
CA GLY A 52 0.32 2.10 2.77
C GLY A 52 -0.90 1.63 1.96
N ALA A 53 -0.68 1.19 0.72
CA ALA A 53 -1.75 0.69 -0.14
C ALA A 53 -2.45 -0.54 0.47
N LEU A 54 -1.65 -1.48 0.98
CA LEU A 54 -2.19 -2.67 1.64
C LEU A 54 -3.00 -2.30 2.87
N TYR A 55 -2.48 -1.42 3.74
CA TYR A 55 -3.19 -0.93 4.91
C TYR A 55 -4.57 -0.37 4.57
N ILE A 56 -4.67 0.45 3.54
CA ILE A 56 -5.97 0.97 3.06
C ILE A 56 -6.86 -0.18 2.57
N GLY A 57 -6.31 -1.12 1.81
CA GLY A 57 -7.03 -2.31 1.35
C GLY A 57 -7.62 -3.16 2.47
N TYR A 58 -6.92 -3.27 3.61
CA TYR A 58 -7.43 -3.96 4.80
C TYR A 58 -8.60 -3.23 5.44
N ILE A 59 -8.47 -1.92 5.66
CA ILE A 59 -9.54 -1.09 6.24
C ILE A 59 -10.79 -1.18 5.38
N ASN A 60 -10.65 -0.96 4.07
CA ASN A 60 -11.79 -0.93 3.15
C ASN A 60 -12.50 -2.28 2.97
N ASN A 61 -11.85 -3.39 3.34
CA ASN A 61 -12.44 -4.72 3.26
C ASN A 61 -12.81 -5.30 4.64
N ASN A 62 -12.79 -4.49 5.70
CA ASN A 62 -13.09 -4.92 7.07
C ASN A 62 -12.28 -6.16 7.52
N VAL A 63 -11.02 -6.24 7.11
CA VAL A 63 -10.14 -7.35 7.49
C VAL A 63 -9.43 -6.98 8.79
N GLU A 64 -9.69 -7.74 9.85
CA GLU A 64 -9.04 -7.56 11.16
C GLU A 64 -7.58 -8.02 11.12
N ILE A 65 -6.68 -7.09 10.84
CA ILE A 65 -5.24 -7.25 11.02
C ILE A 65 -4.68 -6.05 11.76
N SER A 66 -3.69 -6.28 12.63
CA SER A 66 -3.02 -5.16 13.31
C SER A 66 -2.10 -4.41 12.36
N GLN A 67 -2.07 -3.08 12.47
CA GLN A 67 -1.14 -2.21 11.74
C GLN A 67 0.33 -2.64 11.94
N ALA A 68 0.66 -3.09 13.15
CA ALA A 68 1.98 -3.60 13.48
C ALA A 68 2.36 -4.86 12.69
N LYS A 69 1.39 -5.77 12.45
CA LYS A 69 1.63 -7.00 11.67
C LYS A 69 1.90 -6.68 10.20
N ILE A 70 1.16 -5.74 9.62
CA ILE A 70 1.40 -5.26 8.25
C ILE A 70 2.79 -4.61 8.17
N ALA A 71 3.06 -3.62 9.03
CA ALA A 71 4.33 -2.88 9.01
C ALA A 71 5.53 -3.82 9.18
N LYS A 72 5.45 -4.78 10.10
CA LYS A 72 6.48 -5.81 10.31
C LYS A 72 6.70 -6.69 9.08
N ALA A 73 5.65 -7.03 8.33
CA ALA A 73 5.77 -7.83 7.12
C ALA A 73 6.51 -7.10 5.98
N PHE A 74 6.55 -5.77 6.04
CA PHE A 74 7.29 -4.88 5.15
C PHE A 74 8.64 -4.42 5.70
N GLU A 75 9.08 -4.95 6.86
CA GLU A 75 10.28 -4.47 7.57
C GLU A 75 10.24 -2.94 7.80
N SER A 76 9.05 -2.43 8.10
CA SER A 76 8.73 -1.02 8.22
C SER A 76 8.07 -0.69 9.56
N THR A 77 7.80 0.59 9.80
CA THR A 77 7.08 1.06 11.01
C THR A 77 5.64 1.44 10.67
N PRO A 78 4.70 1.33 11.61
CA PRO A 78 3.32 1.79 11.40
C PRO A 78 3.23 3.27 10.98
N TYR A 79 4.16 4.10 11.47
CA TYR A 79 4.28 5.50 11.08
C TYR A 79 4.58 5.64 9.57
N ARG A 80 5.61 4.95 9.05
CA ARG A 80 5.95 4.99 7.62
C ARG A 80 4.83 4.44 6.73
N MET A 81 4.14 3.41 7.20
CA MET A 81 2.97 2.85 6.52
C MET A 81 1.84 3.88 6.39
N LYS A 82 1.54 4.63 7.47
CA LYS A 82 0.56 5.73 7.45
C LYS A 82 0.98 6.85 6.49
N GLU A 83 2.25 7.25 6.48
CA GLU A 83 2.75 8.22 5.50
C GLU A 83 2.52 7.75 4.06
N GLY A 84 2.76 6.45 3.78
CA GLY A 84 2.48 5.85 2.48
C GLY A 84 1.00 5.90 2.12
N ALA A 85 0.12 5.59 3.07
CA ALA A 85 -1.31 5.70 2.89
C ALA A 85 -1.71 7.15 2.56
N THR A 86 -1.26 8.13 3.34
CA THR A 86 -1.52 9.55 3.10
C THR A 86 -1.04 10.01 1.72
N LEU A 87 0.16 9.59 1.30
CA LEU A 87 0.68 9.90 -0.04
C LEU A 87 -0.23 9.39 -1.14
N ILE A 88 -0.70 8.14 -1.03
CA ILE A 88 -1.62 7.57 -2.01
C ILE A 88 -2.95 8.34 -2.02
N LEU A 89 -3.50 8.63 -0.84
CA LEU A 89 -4.78 9.33 -0.69
C LEU A 89 -4.74 10.80 -1.13
N SER A 90 -3.56 11.42 -1.13
CA SER A 90 -3.35 12.77 -1.66
C SER A 90 -3.40 12.88 -3.19
N CYS A 91 -3.56 11.75 -3.90
CA CYS A 91 -3.78 11.78 -5.34
C CYS A 91 -5.19 12.31 -5.65
N ASN A 92 -5.31 13.09 -6.73
CA ASN A 92 -6.54 13.77 -7.10
C ASN A 92 -7.72 12.80 -7.29
N PHE A 93 -7.45 11.57 -7.72
CA PHE A 93 -8.47 10.52 -7.86
C PHE A 93 -9.10 10.06 -6.53
N TYR A 94 -8.43 10.27 -5.39
CA TYR A 94 -8.91 9.87 -4.07
C TYR A 94 -9.39 11.05 -3.20
N ASN A 95 -9.32 12.28 -3.71
CA ASN A 95 -9.88 13.45 -3.02
C ASN A 95 -11.40 13.26 -2.82
N GLY A 96 -11.82 13.13 -1.56
CA GLY A 96 -13.22 12.89 -1.18
C GLY A 96 -13.53 11.44 -0.75
N VAL A 97 -12.55 10.53 -0.77
CA VAL A 97 -12.71 9.18 -0.21
C VAL A 97 -12.29 9.19 1.27
N SER A 98 -13.28 9.09 2.17
CA SER A 98 -13.06 8.94 3.61
C SER A 98 -12.75 7.47 3.94
N PHE A 99 -11.61 7.21 4.57
CA PHE A 99 -11.18 5.88 5.06
C PHE A 99 -11.18 5.82 6.57
#